data_AF-A0A920SGF5-F1
#
_entry.id   AF-A0A920SGF5-F1
#
_cell.length_a   1.000
_cell.length_b   1.000
_cell.length_c   1.000
_cell.angle_alpha   90.00
_cell.angle_beta   90.00
_cell.angle_gamma   90.00
#
_symmetry.space_group_name_H-M   'P 1'
#
loop_
_entity.id
_entity.type
_entity.pdbx_description
1 polymer ?
#
loop_
_entity_poly.entity_id
_entity_poly.type
_entity_poly.pdbx_seq_one_letter_code
_entity_poly.pdbx_strand_id
1 'polypeptide(L)'
;MVLDLTAVDFLDSAGLGAMVGGLRRFRAHGGDLMVVCPEPRIRRVFESCDLDRVFVLHPDVGSVISAVAALGEQASYDVGNHPGH
;
A
#
# COMPACT_ATOMS: atom_id res chain seq x y z
N MET A 1 1.76 7.32 -0.63
CA MET A 1 2.69 7.25 -1.79
C MET A 1 2.46 5.93 -2.51
N VAL A 2 2.71 5.86 -3.82
CA VAL A 2 2.50 4.65 -4.63
C VAL A 2 3.84 4.21 -5.22
N LEU A 3 4.20 2.95 -5.01
CA LEU A 3 5.36 2.31 -5.63
C LEU A 3 4.88 1.35 -6.72
N ASP A 4 5.27 1.60 -7.96
CA ASP A 4 4.87 0.77 -9.10
C ASP A 4 5.98 -0.23 -9.49
N LEU A 5 5.69 -1.52 -9.32
CA LEU A 5 6.58 -2.62 -9.66
C LEU A 5 6.23 -3.27 -11.01
N THR A 6 5.38 -2.65 -11.83
CA THR A 6 4.95 -3.22 -13.13
C THR A 6 6.14 -3.48 -14.07
N ALA A 7 7.19 -2.66 -14.02
CA ALA A 7 8.40 -2.82 -14.83
C ALA A 7 9.54 -3.56 -14.10
N VAL A 8 9.24 -4.21 -12.96
CA VAL A 8 10.25 -4.89 -12.14
C VAL A 8 10.18 -6.40 -12.38
N ASP A 9 11.20 -6.93 -13.05
CA ASP A 9 11.27 -8.36 -13.38
C ASP A 9 11.83 -9.23 -12.24
N PHE A 10 12.54 -8.61 -11.28
CA PHE A 10 13.20 -9.31 -10.19
C PHE A 10 13.30 -8.45 -8.93
N LEU A 11 13.10 -9.10 -7.77
CA LEU A 11 13.20 -8.48 -6.46
C LEU A 11 14.01 -9.40 -5.54
N ASP A 12 15.02 -8.84 -4.87
CA ASP A 12 15.91 -9.54 -3.94
C ASP A 12 15.75 -9.04 -2.51
N SER A 13 16.59 -9.55 -1.60
CA SER A 13 16.59 -9.15 -0.19
C SER A 13 16.93 -7.67 0.02
N ALA A 14 17.76 -7.08 -0.84
CA ALA A 14 18.12 -5.66 -0.75
C ALA A 14 16.94 -4.77 -1.13
N GLY A 15 16.24 -5.10 -2.24
CA GLY A 15 15.02 -4.42 -2.66
C GLY A 15 13.92 -4.51 -1.60
N LEU A 16 13.68 -5.69 -1.04
CA LEU A 16 12.71 -5.88 0.05
C LEU A 16 13.09 -5.04 1.28
N GLY A 17 14.37 -5.04 1.67
CA GLY A 17 14.86 -4.23 2.80
C GLY A 17 14.66 -2.72 2.58
N ALA A 18 14.92 -2.23 1.36
CA ALA A 18 14.70 -0.84 0.99
C ALA A 18 13.21 -0.47 1.07
N MET A 19 12.32 -1.34 0.59
CA MET A 19 10.87 -1.13 0.67
C MET A 19 10.39 -1.07 2.12
N VAL A 20 10.85 -1.99 2.98
CA VAL A 20 10.48 -2.01 4.41
C VAL A 20 10.99 -0.74 5.11
N GLY A 21 12.21 -0.30 4.81
CA GLY A 21 12.76 0.96 5.30
C GLY A 21 11.94 2.18 4.85
N GLY A 22 11.53 2.19 3.58
CA GLY A 22 10.66 3.23 3.01
C GLY A 22 9.30 3.29 3.70
N LEU A 23 8.62 2.15 3.86
CA LEU A 23 7.34 2.07 4.56
C LEU A 23 7.43 2.60 5.99
N ARG A 24 8.45 2.18 6.76
CA ARG A 24 8.69 2.68 8.12
C ARG A 24 8.84 4.19 8.15
N ARG A 25 9.58 4.74 7.19
CA ARG A 25 9.80 6.19 7.10
C ARG A 25 8.51 6.94 6.76
N PHE A 26 7.72 6.46 5.80
CA PHE A 26 6.44 7.10 5.47
C PHE A 26 5.48 7.07 6.64
N ARG A 27 5.36 5.93 7.32
CA ARG A 27 4.52 5.79 8.52
C ARG A 27 4.95 6.73 9.65
N ALA A 28 6.25 6.92 9.84
CA ALA A 28 6.77 7.89 10.82
C ALA A 28 6.37 9.34 10.51
N HIS A 29 6.01 9.66 9.26
CA HIS A 29 5.52 10.97 8.84
C HIS A 29 3.99 11.01 8.63
N GLY A 30 3.25 10.01 9.13
CA GLY A 30 1.79 9.93 8.99
C GLY A 30 1.31 9.58 7.58
N GLY A 31 2.21 9.15 6.70
CA GLY A 31 1.90 8.65 5.37
C GLY A 31 1.84 7.13 5.33
N ASP A 32 1.31 6.60 4.23
CA ASP A 32 1.34 5.16 3.94
C ASP A 32 1.94 4.88 2.56
N LEU A 33 2.39 3.65 2.36
CA LEU A 33 3.00 3.19 1.12
C LEU A 33 2.15 2.06 0.51
N MET A 34 1.58 2.34 -0.66
CA MET A 34 0.83 1.38 -1.47
C MET A 34 1.71 0.85 -2.58
N VAL A 35 1.62 -0.44 -2.90
CA VAL A 35 2.50 -1.08 -3.88
C VAL A 35 1.65 -1.67 -5.00
N VAL A 36 1.95 -1.31 -6.24
CA VAL A 36 1.39 -1.96 -7.43
C VAL A 36 2.33 -3.09 -7.84
N CYS A 37 1.80 -4.31 -7.84
CA CYS A 37 2.55 -5.54 -8.12
C CYS A 37 1.65 -6.46 -8.97
N PRO A 38 1.64 -6.28 -10.31
CA PRO A 38 0.85 -7.12 -11.20
C PRO A 38 1.45 -8.52 -11.35
N GLU A 39 2.78 -8.64 -11.22
CA GLU A 39 3.53 -9.86 -11.51
C GLU A 39 3.37 -10.90 -10.39
N PRO A 40 2.73 -12.06 -10.64
CA PRO A 40 2.51 -13.09 -9.62
C PRO A 40 3.82 -13.61 -9.01
N ARG A 41 4.91 -13.66 -9.78
CA ARG A 41 6.22 -14.09 -9.28
C ARG A 41 6.73 -13.17 -8.18
N ILE A 42 6.63 -11.86 -8.37
CA ILE A 42 7.06 -10.87 -7.38
C ILE A 42 6.14 -10.93 -6.17
N ARG A 43 4.82 -11.09 -6.37
CA ARG A 43 3.86 -11.26 -5.28
C ARG A 43 4.20 -12.45 -4.36
N ARG A 44 4.60 -13.58 -4.94
CA ARG A 44 5.06 -14.75 -4.16
C ARG A 44 6.28 -14.47 -3.30
N VAL A 45 7.16 -13.54 -3.71
CA VAL A 45 8.30 -13.12 -2.89
C VAL A 45 7.81 -12.39 -1.63
N PHE A 46 6.83 -11.51 -1.75
CA PHE A 46 6.21 -10.85 -0.59
C PHE A 46 5.54 -11.85 0.34
N GLU A 47 4.75 -12.78 -0.20
CA GLU A 47 4.07 -13.83 0.57
C GLU A 47 5.06 -14.76 1.29
N SER A 48 6.15 -15.15 0.63
CA SER A 48 7.18 -16.02 1.21
C SER A 48 7.94 -15.35 2.36
N CYS A 49 7.91 -14.01 2.42
CA CYS A 49 8.55 -13.22 3.46
C CYS A 49 7.55 -12.61 4.46
N ASP A 50 6.28 -13.05 4.44
CA ASP A 50 5.18 -12.50 5.25
C ASP A 50 5.00 -10.97 5.11
N LEU A 51 5.49 -10.39 4.00
CA LEU A 51 5.43 -8.96 3.73
C LEU A 51 4.11 -8.55 3.07
N ASP A 52 3.32 -9.49 2.57
CA ASP A 52 1.94 -9.28 2.10
C ASP A 52 1.00 -8.76 3.21
N ARG A 53 1.33 -9.01 4.48
CA ARG A 53 0.62 -8.46 5.64
C ARG A 53 1.08 -7.06 6.03
N VAL A 54 2.28 -6.70 5.59
CA VAL A 54 2.95 -5.44 5.93
C VAL A 54 2.66 -4.38 4.86
N PHE A 55 2.66 -4.79 3.59
CA PHE A 55 2.36 -3.95 2.43
C PHE A 55 0.98 -4.25 1.88
N VAL A 56 0.25 -3.20 1.49
CA VAL A 56 -0.97 -3.36 0.71
C VAL A 56 -0.59 -3.48 -0.77
N LEU A 57 -0.74 -4.68 -1.31
CA LEU A 57 -0.43 -5.01 -2.70
C LEU A 57 -1.67 -4.85 -3.59
N HIS A 58 -1.51 -4.09 -4.67
CA HIS A 58 -2.55 -3.85 -5.67
C HIS A 58 -2.12 -4.41 -7.03
N PRO A 59 -3.05 -4.95 -7.84
CA PRO A 59 -2.72 -5.46 -9.17
C PRO A 59 -2.38 -4.36 -10.18
N ASP A 60 -2.91 -3.15 -10.00
CA ASP A 60 -2.73 -2.02 -10.90
C ASP A 60 -2.95 -0.68 -10.18
N VAL A 61 -2.56 0.42 -10.83
CA VAL A 61 -2.70 1.78 -10.29
C VAL A 61 -4.17 2.18 -10.12
N GLY A 62 -5.09 1.70 -10.95
CA GLY A 62 -6.53 1.98 -10.84
C GLY A 62 -7.13 1.43 -9.55
N SER A 63 -6.70 0.24 -9.13
CA SER A 63 -7.05 -0.34 -7.83
C SER A 63 -6.58 0.53 -6.66
N VAL A 64 -5.37 1.10 -6.75
CA VAL A 64 -4.83 2.03 -5.74
C VAL A 64 -5.68 3.30 -5.64
N ILE A 65 -5.99 3.92 -6.77
CA ILE A 65 -6.80 5.14 -6.83
C ILE A 65 -8.17 4.89 -6.21
N SER A 66 -8.79 3.76 -6.55
CA SER A 66 -10.11 3.37 -6.02
C SER A 66 -10.06 3.18 -4.50
N ALA A 67 -9.00 2.56 -3.98
CA ALA A 67 -8.82 2.37 -2.54
C ALA A 67 -8.64 3.70 -1.80
N VAL A 68 -7.82 4.62 -2.33
CA VAL A 68 -7.62 5.94 -1.72
C VAL A 68 -8.89 6.79 -1.77
N ALA A 69 -9.63 6.76 -2.88
CA ALA A 69 -10.91 7.46 -3.00
C ALA A 69 -11.91 6.99 -1.94
N ALA A 70 -12.00 5.67 -1.71
CA ALA A 70 -12.87 5.10 -0.70
C ALA A 70 -12.49 5.54 0.74
N LEU A 71 -11.19 5.68 1.03
CA LEU A 71 -10.71 6.18 2.33
C LEU A 71 -11.10 7.65 2.59
N GLY A 72 -11.09 8.48 1.55
CA GLY A 72 -11.51 9.88 1.62
C GLY A 72 -13.02 10.03 1.89
N GLU A 73 -13.84 9.17 1.29
CA GLU A 73 -15.30 9.17 1.48
C GLU A 73 -15.69 8.78 2.92
N GLN A 74 -15.01 7.79 3.50
CA GLN A 74 -15.29 7.34 4.88
C GLN A 74 -14.90 8.37 5.94
N ALA A 75 -13.82 9.13 5.72
CA ALA A 75 -13.42 10.20 6.63
C ALA A 75 -14.39 11.39 6.62
N SER A 76 -15.12 11.62 5.51
CA SER A 76 -16.10 12.70 5.41
C SER A 76 -17.45 12.37 6.05
N TYR A 77 -17.81 11.08 6.20
CA TYR A 77 -19.11 10.66 6.74
C TYR A 77 -19.20 10.72 8.28
N ASP A 78 -18.05 10.77 8.97
CA ASP A 78 -17.97 10.73 10.45
C ASP A 78 -18.21 12.10 11.14
N VAL A 79 -18.25 13.21 10.41
CA VAL A 79 -18.39 14.57 11.00
C VAL A 79 -19.85 14.97 11.28
N GLY A 80 -20.83 14.10 11.03
CA GLY A 80 -22.22 14.51 10.80
C GLY A 80 -23.29 14.21 11.86
N ASN A 81 -23.04 13.49 12.95
CA ASN A 81 -24.17 13.08 13.81
C ASN A 81 -23.85 13.01 15.30
N HIS A 82 -23.76 14.18 15.94
CA HIS A 82 -24.15 14.30 17.34
C HIS A 82 -25.49 15.03 17.41
N PRO A 83 -26.63 14.32 17.49
CA PRO A 83 -27.89 14.98 17.80
C PRO A 83 -27.76 15.50 19.22
N GLY A 84 -27.69 16.83 19.34
CA GLY A 84 -27.85 17.51 20.62
C GLY A 84 -29.23 17.20 21.16
N HIS A 85 -29.28 16.64 22.36
CA HIS A 85 -30.45 16.67 23.20
C HIS A 85 -30.06 16.65 24.68
#